data_AF-A0A939JXZ5-F1
#
_entry.id   AF-A0A939JXZ5-F1
#
_cell.length_a   1.000
_cell.length_b   1.000
_cell.length_c   1.000
_cell.angle_alpha   90.00
_cell.angle_beta   90.00
_cell.angle_gamma   90.00
#
_symmetry.space_group_name_H-M   'P 1'
#
loop_
_entity.id
_entity.type
_entity.pdbx_description
1 polymer ?
#
loop_
_entity_poly.entity_id
_entity_poly.type
_entity_poly.pdbx_seq_one_letter_code
_entity_poly.pdbx_strand_id
1 'polypeptide(L)'
;VQGEDDDAGGVSGSSAGSGAGAGASAGLNGGAGSSGGSGAAPGVMGGVESKIRRPFNGLVTALEEGPPVTRGLRAYRMVLRPEMWLLSRRSDCRIFLDKTSLQVCEMLFAEHQLTAPDLSGVILDPPVRPYSVQWNETDLAYLLRRFEQDGLFYWFRHDNGRHQLVVADHQSGWLGPSPAAAAAAVSAGAGGSGAAKMRIAQGSSDRNHIDDWRRLYSYVPGKRAGRDWNFETPQMVPGAETPGMVALPENAYRELYEYPA
;
A
#
# COMPACT_ATOMS: atom_id res chain seq x y z
N VAL A 1 3.54 33.85 -69.29
CA VAL A 1 4.96 33.77 -68.89
C VAL A 1 5.18 32.34 -68.45
N GLN A 2 5.90 31.57 -69.29
CA GLN A 2 6.43 30.21 -69.08
C GLN A 2 7.22 30.14 -67.76
N GLY A 3 7.50 29.03 -67.09
CA GLY A 3 7.77 27.61 -67.42
C GLY A 3 8.66 27.11 -66.24
N GLU A 4 8.55 25.87 -65.77
CA GLU A 4 9.53 24.76 -66.00
C GLU A 4 10.99 25.16 -65.63
N ASP A 5 11.86 24.38 -65.01
CA ASP A 5 11.92 23.06 -64.38
C ASP A 5 13.36 22.93 -63.82
N ASP A 6 13.61 21.88 -63.04
CA ASP A 6 14.91 21.18 -62.86
C ASP A 6 16.12 21.88 -62.19
N ASP A 7 16.71 21.23 -61.17
CA ASP A 7 17.78 20.24 -61.45
C ASP A 7 18.24 19.47 -60.20
N ALA A 8 18.74 18.27 -60.46
CA ALA A 8 19.10 17.22 -59.51
C ALA A 8 20.62 17.10 -59.27
N GLY A 9 21.01 16.31 -58.26
CA GLY A 9 22.37 15.76 -58.08
C GLY A 9 22.82 15.83 -56.61
N GLY A 10 23.25 14.78 -55.90
CA GLY A 10 23.70 13.45 -56.30
C GLY A 10 25.13 13.17 -55.80
N VAL A 11 25.22 12.36 -54.73
CA VAL A 11 26.20 11.26 -54.52
C VAL A 11 27.59 11.51 -53.87
N SER A 12 27.85 10.67 -52.84
CA SER A 12 29.14 10.14 -52.32
C SER A 12 30.12 11.11 -51.63
N GLY A 13 30.92 10.75 -50.62
CA GLY A 13 31.32 9.48 -50.03
C GLY A 13 32.72 9.66 -49.39
N SER A 14 33.12 8.74 -48.52
CA SER A 14 34.50 8.48 -48.02
C SER A 14 34.91 8.99 -46.63
N SER A 15 35.18 7.98 -45.82
CA SER A 15 36.02 7.82 -44.63
C SER A 15 37.39 8.51 -44.61
N ALA A 16 37.87 8.82 -43.39
CA ALA A 16 39.19 8.39 -42.87
C ALA A 16 39.28 8.66 -41.35
N GLY A 17 39.85 7.71 -40.60
CA GLY A 17 40.07 7.81 -39.16
C GLY A 17 41.52 8.15 -38.77
N SER A 18 41.72 8.45 -37.48
CA SER A 18 42.95 8.39 -36.67
C SER A 18 42.59 8.97 -35.29
N GLY A 19 43.00 8.50 -34.11
CA GLY A 19 44.02 7.53 -33.69
C GLY A 19 44.79 8.11 -32.50
N ALA A 20 44.67 7.49 -31.31
CA ALA A 20 45.53 7.56 -30.09
C ALA A 20 45.69 8.92 -29.37
N GLY A 21 45.94 9.05 -28.07
CA GLY A 21 46.19 8.10 -26.98
C GLY A 21 46.80 8.84 -25.76
N ALA A 22 46.43 8.38 -24.56
CA ALA A 22 47.09 8.36 -23.24
C ALA A 22 47.97 9.53 -22.71
N GLY A 23 47.79 9.84 -21.42
CA GLY A 23 48.78 10.51 -20.58
C GLY A 23 48.41 10.51 -19.09
N ALA A 24 48.86 9.49 -18.35
CA ALA A 24 48.87 9.45 -16.89
C ALA A 24 50.28 9.81 -16.39
N SER A 25 50.39 10.57 -15.29
CA SER A 25 51.66 10.83 -14.62
C SER A 25 51.55 10.56 -13.12
N ALA A 26 52.43 9.65 -12.66
CA ALA A 26 52.75 9.40 -11.27
C ALA A 26 54.00 10.21 -10.89
N GLY A 27 54.07 10.65 -9.63
CA GLY A 27 55.25 11.29 -9.04
C GLY A 27 55.43 10.86 -7.59
N LEU A 28 56.60 10.26 -7.30
CA LEU A 28 57.07 9.79 -6.00
C LEU A 28 58.05 10.79 -5.38
N ASN A 29 57.98 11.00 -4.06
CA ASN A 29 59.08 11.17 -3.09
C ASN A 29 58.42 11.41 -1.71
N GLY A 30 58.87 10.98 -0.53
CA GLY A 30 60.15 10.54 0.04
C GLY A 30 60.05 10.93 1.54
N GLY A 31 60.33 10.02 2.47
CA GLY A 31 59.85 10.10 3.88
C GLY A 31 60.80 10.73 4.92
N ALA A 32 60.29 10.87 6.16
CA ALA A 32 61.06 10.88 7.42
C ALA A 32 60.14 10.79 8.68
N GLY A 33 60.46 9.88 9.61
CA GLY A 33 60.59 10.19 11.06
C GLY A 33 59.41 10.05 12.06
N SER A 34 59.40 8.91 12.78
CA SER A 34 59.14 8.67 14.22
C SER A 34 57.89 9.20 14.96
N SER A 35 57.15 8.30 15.64
CA SER A 35 57.26 8.04 17.10
C SER A 35 56.09 7.19 17.59
N GLY A 36 56.37 6.26 18.49
CA GLY A 36 55.39 5.34 19.07
C GLY A 36 54.46 6.03 20.07
N GLY A 37 53.18 5.65 20.02
CA GLY A 37 52.18 5.99 21.01
C GLY A 37 51.18 4.84 21.11
N SER A 38 51.31 4.05 22.17
CA SER A 38 50.35 3.05 22.63
C SER A 38 48.97 3.71 22.82
N GLY A 39 48.07 3.54 21.86
CA GLY A 39 46.67 3.94 21.96
C GLY A 39 45.81 2.68 22.01
N ALA A 40 45.14 2.49 23.15
CA ALA A 40 44.27 1.37 23.45
C ALA A 40 43.29 1.06 22.31
N ALA A 41 43.05 -0.23 22.08
CA ALA A 41 41.96 -0.70 21.25
C ALA A 41 40.67 0.02 21.67
N PRO A 42 39.86 0.56 20.74
CA PRO A 42 38.53 1.00 21.09
C PRO A 42 37.79 -0.22 21.59
N GLY A 43 37.58 -0.27 22.91
CA GLY A 43 36.69 -1.23 23.53
C GLY A 43 35.37 -1.19 22.77
N VAL A 44 34.87 -2.36 22.43
CA VAL A 44 33.51 -2.57 21.93
C VAL A 44 32.57 -2.08 23.03
N MET A 45 32.32 -0.77 23.06
CA MET A 45 31.24 -0.15 23.81
C MET A 45 29.98 -0.79 23.27
N GLY A 46 29.31 -1.54 24.15
CA GLY A 46 28.17 -2.38 23.83
C GLY A 46 27.27 -1.72 22.80
N GLY A 47 27.15 -2.36 21.65
CA GLY A 47 26.19 -1.97 20.63
C GLY A 47 24.83 -1.89 21.31
N VAL A 48 24.33 -0.67 21.47
CA VAL A 48 22.91 -0.45 21.76
C VAL A 48 22.20 -1.06 20.57
N GLU A 49 21.69 -2.28 20.70
CA GLU A 49 20.75 -2.84 19.74
C GLU A 49 19.68 -1.77 19.53
N SER A 50 19.67 -1.17 18.35
CA SER A 50 18.69 -0.15 17.99
C SER A 50 17.34 -0.86 17.96
N LYS A 51 16.64 -0.82 19.09
CA LYS A 51 15.35 -1.48 19.27
C LYS A 51 14.40 -0.93 18.22
N ILE A 52 14.14 -1.72 17.17
CA ILE A 52 13.31 -1.30 16.05
C ILE A 52 11.91 -0.99 16.59
N ARG A 53 11.50 0.28 16.52
CA ARG A 53 10.19 0.74 17.00
C ARG A 53 9.19 0.69 15.87
N ARG A 54 7.96 0.25 16.18
CA ARG A 54 6.81 0.39 15.29
C ARG A 54 6.12 1.72 15.61
N PRO A 55 6.17 2.74 14.73
CA PRO A 55 5.43 3.97 14.94
C PRO A 55 3.93 3.72 14.73
N PHE A 56 3.11 4.40 15.53
CA PHE A 56 1.68 4.54 15.31
C PHE A 56 1.39 6.02 15.20
N ASN A 57 1.01 6.45 13.99
CA ASN A 57 0.73 7.84 13.66
C ASN A 57 -0.75 7.99 13.28
N GLY A 58 -1.36 9.09 13.70
CA GLY A 58 -2.75 9.41 13.39
C GLY A 58 -3.15 10.75 14.00
N LEU A 59 -4.39 11.14 13.72
CA LEU A 59 -5.04 12.33 14.26
C LEU A 59 -5.66 12.04 15.64
N VAL A 60 -5.44 12.92 16.61
CA VAL A 60 -6.17 12.87 17.89
C VAL A 60 -7.57 13.44 17.67
N THR A 61 -8.59 12.60 17.80
CA THR A 61 -10.00 12.96 17.54
C THR A 61 -10.82 13.18 18.81
N ALA A 62 -10.34 12.69 19.94
CA ALA A 62 -10.89 12.97 21.26
C ALA A 62 -9.76 12.91 22.29
N LEU A 63 -9.82 13.81 23.26
CA LEU A 63 -8.97 13.84 24.44
C LEU A 63 -9.87 14.04 25.66
N GLU A 64 -9.77 13.13 26.61
CA GLU A 64 -10.53 13.16 27.85
C GLU A 64 -9.54 13.26 29.01
N GLU A 65 -9.71 14.29 29.83
CA GLU A 65 -9.03 14.44 31.10
C GLU A 65 -9.84 13.71 32.18
N GLY A 66 -9.28 12.62 32.70
CA GLY A 66 -9.87 11.83 33.76
C GLY A 66 -9.59 12.42 35.16
N PRO A 67 -10.08 11.77 36.22
CA PRO A 67 -9.86 12.20 37.60
C PRO A 67 -8.36 12.13 37.99
N PRO A 68 -7.95 12.87 39.04
CA PRO A 68 -6.66 12.64 39.67
C PRO A 68 -6.49 11.18 40.07
N VAL A 69 -5.30 10.65 39.85
CA VAL A 69 -4.86 9.31 40.25
C VAL A 69 -3.92 9.47 41.45
N THR A 70 -3.57 8.36 42.11
CA THR A 70 -2.62 8.36 43.23
C THR A 70 -1.29 9.02 42.85
N ARG A 71 -0.59 9.55 43.86
CA ARG A 71 0.73 10.22 43.72
C ARG A 71 0.73 11.50 42.88
N GLY A 72 -0.38 12.24 42.86
CA GLY A 72 -0.47 13.53 42.15
C GLY A 72 -0.50 13.40 40.62
N LEU A 73 -0.70 12.19 40.10
CA LEU A 73 -0.88 11.94 38.67
C LEU A 73 -2.33 12.19 38.26
N ARG A 74 -2.57 12.19 36.95
CA ARG A 74 -3.92 12.29 36.37
C ARG A 74 -4.05 11.36 35.18
N ALA A 75 -5.22 10.75 35.04
CA ALA A 75 -5.52 9.89 33.92
C ALA A 75 -5.90 10.73 32.70
N TYR A 76 -5.40 10.33 31.53
CA TYR A 76 -5.84 10.88 30.24
C TYR A 76 -6.20 9.74 29.31
N ARG A 77 -7.24 9.94 28.50
CA ARG A 77 -7.62 9.04 27.42
C ARG A 77 -7.62 9.82 26.12
N MET A 78 -7.01 9.26 25.08
CA MET A 78 -7.01 9.83 23.74
C MET A 78 -7.48 8.81 22.71
N VAL A 79 -8.18 9.27 21.67
CA VAL A 79 -8.63 8.44 20.55
C VAL A 79 -7.88 8.85 19.28
N LEU A 80 -7.00 7.97 18.81
CA LEU A 80 -6.24 8.14 17.59
C LEU A 80 -7.00 7.54 16.40
N ARG A 81 -7.13 8.28 15.29
CA ARG A 81 -7.74 7.82 14.03
C ARG A 81 -6.86 8.23 12.84
N PRO A 82 -6.92 7.52 11.69
CA PRO A 82 -6.22 7.95 10.49
C PRO A 82 -6.83 9.25 9.91
N GLU A 83 -6.06 9.99 9.11
CA GLU A 83 -6.47 11.19 8.38
C GLU A 83 -7.72 10.95 7.52
N MET A 84 -7.83 9.76 6.93
CA MET A 84 -9.02 9.33 6.17
C MET A 84 -10.32 9.48 6.96
N TRP A 85 -10.29 9.47 8.31
CA TRP A 85 -11.47 9.72 9.13
C TRP A 85 -12.09 11.11 8.91
N LEU A 86 -11.31 12.11 8.49
CA LEU A 86 -11.81 13.46 8.19
C LEU A 86 -12.83 13.45 7.05
N LEU A 87 -12.74 12.50 6.12
CA LEU A 87 -13.76 12.29 5.07
C LEU A 87 -15.14 11.94 5.65
N SER A 88 -15.22 11.46 6.90
CA SER A 88 -16.50 11.21 7.58
C SER A 88 -17.12 12.48 8.18
N ARG A 89 -16.40 13.61 8.17
CA ARG A 89 -16.85 14.89 8.75
C ARG A 89 -17.48 15.82 7.72
N ARG A 90 -17.51 15.41 6.45
CA ARG A 90 -18.17 16.13 5.36
C ARG A 90 -19.14 15.19 4.64
N SER A 91 -20.32 15.71 4.33
CA SER A 91 -21.32 15.07 3.47
C SER A 91 -21.64 16.01 2.31
N ASP A 92 -21.90 15.44 1.14
CA ASP A 92 -22.12 16.21 -0.08
C ASP A 92 -23.11 15.52 -1.02
N CYS A 93 -23.59 16.26 -2.02
CA CYS A 93 -24.37 15.77 -3.15
C CYS A 93 -23.68 16.18 -4.45
N ARG A 94 -23.01 15.23 -5.12
CA ARG A 94 -22.24 15.52 -6.34
C ARG A 94 -22.18 14.36 -7.32
N ILE A 95 -21.85 14.70 -8.55
CA ILE A 95 -21.76 13.78 -9.67
C ILE A 95 -20.30 13.67 -10.10
N PHE A 96 -19.83 12.44 -10.27
CA PHE A 96 -18.56 12.10 -10.88
C PHE A 96 -18.81 11.49 -12.25
N LEU A 97 -18.25 12.11 -13.28
CA LEU A 97 -18.38 11.69 -14.68
C LEU A 97 -17.06 11.13 -15.18
N ASP A 98 -17.12 9.95 -15.79
CA ASP A 98 -15.98 9.24 -16.38
C ASP A 98 -14.79 9.12 -15.42
N LYS A 99 -15.07 8.69 -14.18
CA LYS A 99 -14.05 8.52 -13.13
C LYS A 99 -13.93 7.09 -12.66
N THR A 100 -12.70 6.67 -12.39
CA THR A 100 -12.41 5.45 -11.63
C THR A 100 -12.51 5.72 -10.12
N SER A 101 -12.66 4.67 -9.32
CA SER A 101 -12.64 4.80 -7.85
C SER A 101 -11.32 5.34 -7.32
N LEU A 102 -10.21 5.07 -8.02
CA LEU A 102 -8.89 5.58 -7.65
C LEU A 102 -8.79 7.09 -7.86
N GLN A 103 -9.26 7.59 -9.01
CA GLN A 103 -9.30 9.02 -9.30
C GLN A 103 -10.22 9.76 -8.31
N VAL A 104 -11.35 9.15 -7.94
CA VAL A 104 -12.23 9.67 -6.88
C VAL A 104 -11.51 9.74 -5.54
N CYS A 105 -10.74 8.71 -5.18
CA CYS A 105 -9.93 8.69 -3.96
C CYS A 105 -8.91 9.85 -3.95
N GLU A 106 -8.14 10.01 -5.03
CA GLU A 106 -7.15 11.08 -5.15
C GLU A 106 -7.79 12.47 -5.07
N MET A 107 -8.90 12.68 -5.78
CA MET A 107 -9.66 13.95 -5.72
C MET A 107 -10.14 14.25 -4.30
N LEU A 108 -10.70 13.25 -3.61
CA LEU A 108 -11.16 13.39 -2.24
C LEU A 108 -10.04 13.74 -1.27
N PHE A 109 -8.91 13.06 -1.38
CA PHE A 109 -7.76 13.32 -0.53
C PHE A 109 -7.17 14.72 -0.79
N ALA A 110 -7.10 15.15 -2.05
CA ALA A 110 -6.64 16.49 -2.41
C ALA A 110 -7.59 17.60 -1.90
N GLU A 111 -8.90 17.41 -2.05
CA GLU A 111 -9.94 18.35 -1.58
C GLU A 111 -9.92 18.56 -0.07
N HIS A 112 -9.52 17.53 0.69
CA HIS A 112 -9.38 17.59 2.16
C HIS A 112 -7.94 17.89 2.61
N GLN A 113 -7.02 18.19 1.69
CA GLN A 113 -5.60 18.47 1.94
C GLN A 113 -4.91 17.35 2.74
N LEU A 114 -5.27 16.10 2.46
CA LEU A 114 -4.71 14.92 3.10
C LEU A 114 -3.48 14.40 2.34
N THR A 115 -2.69 13.56 3.01
CA THR A 115 -1.55 12.88 2.38
C THR A 115 -2.03 11.98 1.24
N ALA A 116 -1.51 12.16 0.03
CA ALA A 116 -1.92 11.39 -1.14
C ALA A 116 -1.84 9.86 -0.92
N PRO A 117 -2.84 9.08 -1.39
CA PRO A 117 -2.85 7.64 -1.23
C PRO A 117 -1.76 6.96 -2.06
N ASP A 118 -1.24 5.83 -1.58
CA ASP A 118 -0.36 4.94 -2.33
C ASP A 118 -1.21 3.93 -3.09
N LEU A 119 -1.28 4.09 -4.41
CA LEU A 119 -2.07 3.25 -5.30
C LEU A 119 -1.25 2.18 -6.02
N SER A 120 0.04 2.04 -5.68
CA SER A 120 0.95 1.10 -6.34
C SER A 120 0.59 -0.37 -6.14
N GLY A 121 -0.29 -0.67 -5.18
CA GLY A 121 -0.81 -2.01 -4.91
C GLY A 121 -1.93 -2.46 -5.85
N VAL A 122 -2.46 -1.57 -6.70
CA VAL A 122 -3.51 -1.89 -7.67
C VAL A 122 -2.86 -2.37 -8.97
N ILE A 123 -3.21 -3.57 -9.41
CA ILE A 123 -2.68 -4.17 -10.66
C ILE A 123 -3.64 -3.91 -11.83
N LEU A 124 -4.93 -4.09 -11.60
CA LEU A 124 -5.98 -3.88 -12.59
C LEU A 124 -6.72 -2.59 -12.27
N ASP A 125 -6.65 -1.63 -13.17
CA ASP A 125 -7.40 -0.38 -13.01
C ASP A 125 -8.90 -0.67 -12.90
N PRO A 126 -9.59 -0.12 -11.87
CA PRO A 126 -11.02 -0.25 -11.73
C PRO A 126 -11.76 0.32 -12.95
N PRO A 127 -12.94 -0.23 -13.30
CA PRO A 127 -13.70 0.25 -14.44
C PRO A 127 -14.06 1.73 -14.27
N VAL A 128 -13.89 2.50 -15.35
CA VAL A 128 -14.35 3.89 -15.41
C VAL A 128 -15.88 3.89 -15.36
N ARG A 129 -16.45 4.61 -14.38
CA ARG A 129 -17.90 4.78 -14.30
C ARG A 129 -18.29 6.01 -15.12
N PRO A 130 -19.18 5.87 -16.13
CA PRO A 130 -19.61 7.02 -16.92
C PRO A 130 -20.40 8.02 -16.06
N TYR A 131 -21.16 7.51 -15.09
CA TYR A 131 -21.96 8.30 -14.19
C TYR A 131 -21.98 7.67 -12.80
N SER A 132 -21.49 8.40 -11.79
CA SER A 132 -21.55 7.97 -10.40
C SER A 132 -21.96 9.14 -9.51
N VAL A 133 -22.87 8.89 -8.58
CA VAL A 133 -23.44 9.92 -7.71
C VAL A 133 -23.10 9.62 -6.27
N GLN A 134 -22.59 10.64 -5.58
CA GLN A 134 -22.62 10.73 -4.12
C GLN A 134 -23.90 11.46 -3.74
N TRP A 135 -24.81 10.80 -3.03
CA TRP A 135 -26.11 11.36 -2.68
C TRP A 135 -26.37 11.26 -1.19
N ASN A 136 -26.41 12.40 -0.49
CA ASN A 136 -26.68 12.49 0.95
C ASN A 136 -25.84 11.54 1.82
N GLU A 137 -24.61 11.27 1.40
CA GLU A 137 -23.67 10.41 2.11
C GLU A 137 -22.35 11.14 2.36
N THR A 138 -21.63 10.71 3.41
CA THR A 138 -20.29 11.28 3.71
C THR A 138 -19.28 10.89 2.63
N ASP A 139 -18.24 11.71 2.45
CA ASP A 139 -17.16 11.41 1.52
C ASP A 139 -16.52 10.04 1.81
N LEU A 140 -16.40 9.70 3.10
CA LEU A 140 -15.91 8.39 3.52
C LEU A 140 -16.84 7.26 3.10
N ALA A 141 -18.15 7.40 3.33
CA ALA A 141 -19.13 6.36 2.99
C ALA A 141 -19.17 6.11 1.47
N TYR A 142 -19.15 7.17 0.68
CA TYR A 142 -19.09 7.08 -0.78
C TYR A 142 -17.81 6.37 -1.25
N LEU A 143 -16.65 6.78 -0.72
CA LEU A 143 -15.38 6.17 -1.09
C LEU A 143 -15.30 4.68 -0.73
N LEU A 144 -15.75 4.31 0.49
CA LEU A 144 -15.75 2.90 0.92
C LEU A 144 -16.69 2.06 0.07
N ARG A 145 -17.89 2.54 -0.22
CA ARG A 145 -18.83 1.85 -1.12
C ARG A 145 -18.24 1.66 -2.51
N ARG A 146 -17.51 2.65 -3.05
CA ARG A 146 -16.83 2.54 -4.35
C ARG A 146 -15.68 1.53 -4.31
N PHE A 147 -14.92 1.46 -3.22
CA PHE A 147 -13.88 0.45 -3.03
C PHE A 147 -14.46 -0.96 -2.95
N GLU A 148 -15.53 -1.16 -2.17
CA GLU A 148 -16.20 -2.45 -2.03
C GLU A 148 -16.77 -2.94 -3.37
N GLN A 149 -17.39 -2.03 -4.15
CA GLN A 149 -17.93 -2.35 -5.48
C GLN A 149 -16.87 -2.81 -6.48
N ASP A 150 -15.68 -2.19 -6.43
CA ASP A 150 -14.60 -2.49 -7.37
C ASP A 150 -13.61 -3.53 -6.80
N GLY A 151 -13.87 -4.10 -5.62
CA GLY A 151 -13.05 -5.15 -5.01
C GLY A 151 -11.71 -4.66 -4.42
N LEU A 152 -11.61 -3.38 -4.09
CA LEU A 152 -10.41 -2.77 -3.53
C LEU A 152 -10.39 -2.91 -2.02
N PHE A 153 -9.22 -3.23 -1.48
CA PHE A 153 -8.95 -3.21 -0.04
C PHE A 153 -7.81 -2.24 0.27
N TYR A 154 -7.69 -1.86 1.53
CA TYR A 154 -6.71 -0.88 1.95
C TYR A 154 -6.18 -1.14 3.35
N TRP A 155 -5.03 -0.54 3.64
CA TRP A 155 -4.44 -0.48 4.98
C TRP A 155 -3.68 0.83 5.15
N PHE A 156 -3.16 1.07 6.35
CA PHE A 156 -2.33 2.24 6.64
C PHE A 156 -0.88 1.83 6.86
N ARG A 157 0.03 2.44 6.09
CA ARG A 157 1.47 2.39 6.38
C ARG A 157 1.80 3.53 7.33
N HIS A 158 2.29 3.18 8.52
CA HIS A 158 2.72 4.16 9.52
C HIS A 158 4.24 4.30 9.48
N ASP A 159 4.70 5.51 9.24
CA ASP A 159 6.10 5.90 9.31
C ASP A 159 6.32 6.87 10.47
N ASN A 160 7.56 7.27 10.71
CA ASN A 160 7.83 8.27 11.74
C ASN A 160 7.26 9.63 11.32
N GLY A 161 6.26 10.12 12.08
CA GLY A 161 5.63 11.42 11.87
C GLY A 161 4.58 11.49 10.75
N ARG A 162 4.28 10.40 10.04
CA ARG A 162 3.23 10.35 9.01
C ARG A 162 2.58 8.98 8.92
N HIS A 163 1.42 8.91 8.30
CA HIS A 163 0.82 7.66 7.85
C HIS A 163 0.20 7.88 6.47
N GLN A 164 0.11 6.81 5.70
CA GLN A 164 -0.40 6.86 4.34
C GLN A 164 -1.41 5.73 4.12
N LEU A 165 -2.51 6.05 3.44
CA LEU A 165 -3.44 5.05 2.93
C LEU A 165 -2.75 4.29 1.79
N VAL A 166 -2.73 2.96 1.86
CA VAL A 166 -2.28 2.10 0.76
C VAL A 166 -3.48 1.32 0.26
N VAL A 167 -3.72 1.36 -1.06
CA VAL A 167 -4.84 0.68 -1.72
C VAL A 167 -4.31 -0.43 -2.62
N ALA A 168 -4.98 -1.57 -2.64
CA ALA A 168 -4.65 -2.70 -3.50
C ALA A 168 -5.89 -3.50 -3.91
N ASP A 169 -5.77 -4.24 -5.00
CA ASP A 169 -6.76 -5.21 -5.51
C ASP A 169 -6.27 -6.67 -5.37
N HIS A 170 -4.96 -6.87 -5.17
CA HIS A 170 -4.34 -8.18 -5.20
C HIS A 170 -3.29 -8.38 -4.09
N GLN A 171 -3.05 -9.65 -3.72
CA GLN A 171 -2.11 -10.02 -2.65
C GLN A 171 -0.68 -9.49 -2.86
N SER A 172 -0.24 -9.32 -4.12
CA SER A 172 1.11 -8.82 -4.41
C SER A 172 1.27 -7.33 -4.12
N GLY A 173 0.18 -6.59 -3.91
CA GLY A 173 0.24 -5.21 -3.40
C GLY A 173 0.73 -5.15 -1.95
N TRP A 174 0.66 -6.26 -1.20
CA TRP A 174 1.22 -6.35 0.15
C TRP A 174 2.73 -6.64 0.11
N LEU A 175 3.54 -5.62 0.42
CA LEU A 175 5.01 -5.69 0.41
C LEU A 175 5.63 -6.39 1.64
N GLY A 176 4.80 -7.00 2.49
CA GLY A 176 5.26 -7.68 3.70
C GLY A 176 5.14 -6.86 4.98
N PRO A 177 5.58 -7.44 6.12
CA PRO A 177 5.44 -6.82 7.43
C PRO A 177 6.39 -5.63 7.62
N SER A 178 6.03 -4.71 8.53
CA SER A 178 6.94 -3.64 8.97
C SER A 178 8.27 -4.22 9.51
N PRO A 179 9.40 -3.49 9.43
CA PRO A 179 10.68 -3.96 9.98
C PRO A 179 10.62 -4.40 11.44
N ALA A 180 9.82 -3.70 12.27
CA ALA A 180 9.62 -4.07 13.67
C ALA A 180 8.92 -5.42 13.83
N ALA A 181 7.94 -5.72 12.98
CA ALA A 181 7.24 -7.01 12.98
C ALA A 181 8.12 -8.13 12.38
N ALA A 182 8.94 -7.82 11.38
CA ALA A 182 9.92 -8.77 10.84
C ALA A 182 10.97 -9.15 11.90
N ALA A 183 11.49 -8.18 12.65
CA ALA A 183 12.44 -8.42 13.74
C ALA A 183 11.82 -9.13 14.95
N ALA A 184 10.49 -9.04 15.12
CA ALA A 184 9.77 -9.77 16.15
C ALA A 184 9.64 -11.27 15.85
N ALA A 185 9.79 -11.68 14.59
CA ALA A 185 9.76 -13.09 14.23
C ALA A 185 11.05 -13.80 14.63
N VAL A 186 10.96 -15.07 14.95
CA VAL A 186 12.12 -15.93 15.21
C VAL A 186 12.80 -16.17 13.87
N SER A 187 14.04 -15.69 13.72
CA SER A 187 14.88 -16.04 12.59
C SER A 187 15.03 -17.57 12.54
N ALA A 188 14.62 -18.20 11.46
CA ALA A 188 14.93 -19.61 11.25
C ALA A 188 16.46 -19.76 11.29
N GLY A 189 16.97 -20.69 12.11
CA GLY A 189 18.39 -21.06 12.08
C GLY A 189 18.82 -21.44 10.67
N ALA A 190 20.10 -21.26 10.37
CA ALA A 190 20.73 -21.47 9.07
C ALA A 190 20.43 -22.86 8.47
N GLY A 191 19.32 -22.99 7.74
CA GLY A 191 18.92 -24.29 7.18
C GLY A 191 17.44 -24.44 6.82
N GLY A 192 16.79 -23.41 6.27
CA GLY A 192 15.44 -23.56 5.74
C GLY A 192 14.85 -22.24 5.25
N SER A 193 14.08 -22.30 4.15
CA SER A 193 13.45 -21.19 3.42
C SER A 193 13.18 -19.94 4.27
N GLY A 194 13.62 -18.77 3.80
CA GLY A 194 13.66 -17.47 4.49
C GLY A 194 12.32 -16.84 4.92
N ALA A 195 11.30 -17.65 5.23
CA ALA A 195 10.08 -17.21 5.88
C ALA A 195 10.32 -17.01 7.38
N ALA A 196 9.99 -15.82 7.87
CA ALA A 196 9.91 -15.48 9.28
C ALA A 196 8.99 -16.47 10.03
N LYS A 197 9.51 -17.16 11.06
CA LYS A 197 8.73 -18.09 11.88
C LYS A 197 8.28 -17.40 13.17
N MET A 198 6.99 -17.46 13.48
CA MET A 198 6.46 -16.97 14.76
C MET A 198 6.31 -18.13 15.74
N ARG A 199 6.68 -17.93 17.00
CA ARG A 199 6.48 -18.91 18.07
C ARG A 199 5.01 -18.95 18.47
N ILE A 200 4.49 -20.14 18.75
CA ILE A 200 3.21 -20.35 19.44
C ILE A 200 3.55 -20.87 20.85
N ALA A 201 3.07 -20.19 21.89
CA ALA A 201 3.28 -20.60 23.28
C ALA A 201 2.09 -20.16 24.14
N GLN A 202 1.67 -20.99 25.09
CA GLN A 202 0.61 -20.61 26.03
C GLN A 202 1.21 -19.88 27.24
N GLY A 203 0.57 -18.80 27.68
CA GLY A 203 0.97 -18.04 28.87
C GLY A 203 2.05 -16.99 28.61
N SER A 204 2.78 -16.59 29.64
CA SER A 204 3.80 -15.54 29.53
C SER A 204 5.08 -16.10 28.89
N SER A 205 5.62 -15.40 27.89
CA SER A 205 6.93 -15.69 27.30
C SER A 205 7.79 -14.43 27.26
N ASP A 206 9.12 -14.63 27.30
CA ASP A 206 10.16 -13.61 27.25
C ASP A 206 10.28 -12.96 25.86
N ARG A 207 9.73 -13.60 24.82
CA ARG A 207 9.71 -13.12 23.44
C ARG A 207 8.30 -12.98 22.90
N ASN A 208 8.21 -12.23 21.80
CA ASN A 208 7.01 -12.14 20.98
C ASN A 208 6.58 -13.56 20.54
N HIS A 209 5.32 -13.88 20.75
CA HIS A 209 4.73 -15.17 20.41
C HIS A 209 3.21 -14.98 20.22
N ILE A 210 2.59 -15.97 19.58
CA ILE A 210 1.15 -16.11 19.48
C ILE A 210 0.70 -16.96 20.68
N ASP A 211 -0.21 -16.40 21.47
CA ASP A 211 -0.76 -17.00 22.69
C ASP A 211 -2.03 -17.82 22.45
N ASP A 212 -2.79 -17.52 21.40
CA ASP A 212 -3.97 -18.29 21.00
C ASP A 212 -4.04 -18.46 19.47
N TRP A 213 -4.39 -19.66 19.02
CA TRP A 213 -4.58 -19.96 17.61
C TRP A 213 -5.83 -20.82 17.43
N ARG A 214 -6.81 -20.30 16.69
CA ARG A 214 -8.08 -20.98 16.43
C ARG A 214 -8.36 -21.02 14.94
N ARG A 215 -8.96 -22.13 14.49
CA ARG A 215 -9.53 -22.25 13.15
C ARG A 215 -11.04 -22.31 13.28
N LEU A 216 -11.72 -21.38 12.64
CA LEU A 216 -13.17 -21.36 12.53
C LEU A 216 -13.55 -21.70 11.11
N TYR A 217 -14.50 -22.61 10.96
CA TYR A 217 -15.10 -22.96 9.68
C TYR A 217 -16.57 -22.53 9.72
N SER A 218 -17.05 -21.90 8.66
CA SER A 218 -18.44 -21.47 8.52
C SER A 218 -18.96 -21.89 7.16
N TYR A 219 -20.27 -22.17 7.10
CA TYR A 219 -20.93 -22.51 5.84
C TYR A 219 -21.15 -21.24 5.02
N VAL A 220 -20.80 -21.28 3.73
CA VAL A 220 -20.92 -20.16 2.79
C VAL A 220 -21.65 -20.59 1.51
N PRO A 221 -22.44 -19.69 0.88
CA PRO A 221 -23.07 -19.95 -0.42
C PRO A 221 -22.04 -20.32 -1.49
N GLY A 222 -22.41 -21.21 -2.41
CA GLY A 222 -21.49 -21.76 -3.41
C GLY A 222 -21.40 -20.96 -4.70
N LYS A 223 -22.30 -19.98 -4.94
CA LYS A 223 -22.24 -19.10 -6.11
C LYS A 223 -22.95 -17.77 -5.88
N ARG A 224 -22.47 -16.73 -6.56
CA ARG A 224 -23.13 -15.42 -6.69
C ARG A 224 -23.47 -15.17 -8.16
N ALA A 225 -24.70 -14.80 -8.44
CA ALA A 225 -25.19 -14.52 -9.78
C ALA A 225 -25.84 -13.13 -9.81
N GLY A 226 -25.52 -12.35 -10.84
CA GLY A 226 -26.09 -11.02 -11.05
C GLY A 226 -26.62 -10.88 -12.47
N ARG A 227 -27.68 -10.11 -12.63
CA ARG A 227 -28.17 -9.65 -13.94
C ARG A 227 -28.45 -8.17 -13.93
N ASP A 228 -28.42 -7.57 -15.11
CA ASP A 228 -28.79 -6.17 -15.30
C ASP A 228 -29.56 -5.99 -16.61
N TRP A 229 -30.06 -4.79 -16.87
CA TRP A 229 -30.76 -4.43 -18.10
C TRP A 229 -30.04 -3.29 -18.82
N ASN A 230 -29.71 -3.52 -20.09
CA ASN A 230 -29.18 -2.47 -20.98
C ASN A 230 -30.23 -2.09 -22.03
N PHE A 231 -30.66 -0.83 -22.02
CA PHE A 231 -31.66 -0.32 -22.97
C PHE A 231 -31.13 -0.20 -24.41
N GLU A 232 -29.81 -0.11 -24.62
CA GLU A 232 -29.19 -0.05 -25.94
C GLU A 232 -29.21 -1.41 -26.65
N THR A 233 -29.22 -2.50 -25.87
CA THR A 233 -29.23 -3.89 -26.37
C THR A 233 -30.36 -4.70 -25.72
N PRO A 234 -31.64 -4.33 -25.92
CA PRO A 234 -32.76 -4.88 -25.15
C PRO A 234 -33.02 -6.38 -25.35
N GLN A 235 -32.47 -6.98 -26.41
CA GLN A 235 -32.57 -8.43 -26.67
C GLN A 235 -31.50 -9.25 -25.93
N MET A 236 -30.44 -8.61 -25.43
CA MET A 236 -29.41 -9.23 -24.62
C MET A 236 -29.70 -8.91 -23.15
N VAL A 237 -29.70 -9.93 -22.28
CA VAL A 237 -29.73 -9.72 -20.83
C VAL A 237 -28.31 -9.92 -20.30
N PRO A 238 -27.56 -8.85 -19.96
CA PRO A 238 -26.28 -8.97 -19.31
C PRO A 238 -26.38 -9.76 -18.00
N GLY A 239 -25.43 -10.65 -17.78
CA GLY A 239 -25.34 -11.41 -16.54
C GLY A 239 -23.94 -11.93 -16.30
N ALA A 240 -23.62 -12.11 -15.03
CA ALA A 240 -22.35 -12.69 -14.59
C ALA A 240 -22.62 -13.67 -13.45
N GLU A 241 -21.91 -14.80 -13.48
CA GLU A 241 -21.92 -15.80 -12.43
C GLU A 241 -20.49 -15.99 -11.92
N THR A 242 -20.32 -15.97 -10.61
CA THR A 242 -19.03 -16.22 -9.95
C THR A 242 -19.19 -17.39 -8.99
N PRO A 243 -18.55 -18.55 -9.28
CA PRO A 243 -18.55 -19.68 -8.36
C PRO A 243 -17.71 -19.36 -7.12
N GLY A 244 -18.09 -19.92 -5.98
CA GLY A 244 -17.30 -19.84 -4.76
C GLY A 244 -15.96 -20.55 -4.91
N MET A 245 -14.91 -20.02 -4.28
CA MET A 245 -13.59 -20.65 -4.27
C MET A 245 -13.54 -21.94 -3.44
N VAL A 246 -14.53 -22.16 -2.56
CA VAL A 246 -14.58 -23.30 -1.64
C VAL A 246 -15.76 -24.21 -2.01
N ALA A 247 -15.46 -25.45 -2.33
CA ALA A 247 -16.47 -26.49 -2.53
C ALA A 247 -16.82 -27.14 -1.19
N LEU A 248 -18.06 -26.98 -0.75
CA LEU A 248 -18.62 -27.68 0.41
C LEU A 248 -19.77 -28.58 -0.06
N PRO A 249 -20.11 -29.64 0.67
CA PRO A 249 -21.28 -30.44 0.36
C PRO A 249 -22.52 -29.55 0.23
N GLU A 250 -23.22 -29.70 -0.90
CA GLU A 250 -24.48 -29.02 -1.20
C GLU A 250 -24.43 -27.48 -1.30
N ASN A 251 -23.28 -26.82 -1.14
CA ASN A 251 -23.21 -25.36 -1.22
C ASN A 251 -23.43 -24.83 -2.64
N ALA A 252 -23.12 -25.63 -3.67
CA ALA A 252 -23.38 -25.30 -5.07
C ALA A 252 -24.87 -25.03 -5.36
N TYR A 253 -25.78 -25.64 -4.58
CA TYR A 253 -27.22 -25.39 -4.69
C TYR A 253 -27.68 -24.12 -3.96
N ARG A 254 -26.80 -23.48 -3.19
CA ARG A 254 -27.10 -22.24 -2.45
C ARG A 254 -26.52 -21.06 -3.21
N GLU A 255 -27.39 -20.38 -3.96
CA GLU A 255 -27.05 -19.21 -4.75
C GLU A 255 -27.46 -17.91 -4.06
N LEU A 256 -26.63 -16.88 -4.20
CA LEU A 256 -27.03 -15.50 -3.95
C LEU A 256 -27.26 -14.80 -5.29
N TYR A 257 -28.50 -14.42 -5.54
CA TYR A 257 -28.92 -13.73 -6.76
C TYR A 257 -29.22 -12.26 -6.48
N GLU A 258 -28.76 -11.36 -7.36
CA GLU A 258 -28.99 -9.92 -7.27
C GLU A 258 -29.46 -9.33 -8.61
N TYR A 259 -30.43 -8.42 -8.54
CA TYR A 259 -30.92 -7.62 -9.66
C TYR A 259 -31.48 -6.28 -9.15
N PRO A 260 -31.10 -5.12 -9.73
CA PRO A 260 -29.99 -4.94 -10.67
C PRO A 260 -28.65 -5.19 -9.98
N ALA A 261 -27.65 -5.65 -10.73
CA ALA A 261 -26.32 -6.03 -10.23
C ALA A 261 -25.23 -5.03 -10.63
#